data_AF-A0A6H1K928-F1
#
_entry.id   AF-A0A6H1K928-F1
#
_cell.length_a   1.000
_cell.length_b   1.000
_cell.length_c   1.000
_cell.angle_alpha   90.00
_cell.angle_beta   90.00
_cell.angle_gamma   90.00
#
_symmetry.space_group_name_H-M   'P 1'
#
loop_
_entity.id
_entity.type
_entity.pdbx_description
1 polymer ?
#
loop_
_entity_poly.entity_id
_entity_poly.type
_entity_poly.pdbx_seq_one_letter_code
_entity_poly.pdbx_strand_id
1 'polypeptide(L)' 'MGASRSQAQKDESTVESMYVAVSAVILAGAAFALVAGPALVLDAVHGDARRVLIICGKGAGAGVFLARLISGLWRR' A
#
# COMPACT_ATOMS: atom_id res chain seq x y z
N MET A 1 -26.96 10.72 27.59
CA MET A 1 -25.80 9.79 27.67
C MET A 1 -25.67 8.81 26.48
N GLY A 2 -26.58 8.77 25.49
CA GLY A 2 -26.47 7.84 24.34
C GLY A 2 -25.65 8.34 23.14
N ALA A 3 -25.53 9.67 22.95
CA ALA A 3 -24.85 10.25 21.79
C ALA A 3 -23.33 10.05 21.80
N SER A 4 -22.69 10.07 22.98
CA SER A 4 -21.25 9.83 23.13
C SER A 4 -20.85 8.39 22.79
N ARG A 5 -21.68 7.40 23.15
CA ARG A 5 -21.48 5.99 22.74
C ARG A 5 -21.59 5.81 21.23
N SER A 6 -22.56 6.48 20.60
CA SER A 6 -22.75 6.40 19.14
C SER A 6 -21.60 7.07 18.37
N GLN A 7 -21.02 8.16 18.89
CA GLN A 7 -19.85 8.79 18.29
C GLN A 7 -18.58 7.94 18.48
N ALA A 8 -18.35 7.40 19.68
CA ALA A 8 -17.22 6.50 19.92
C ALA A 8 -17.20 5.29 18.98
N GLN A 9 -18.38 4.70 18.72
CA GLN A 9 -18.51 3.56 17.80
C GLN A 9 -18.23 3.93 16.34
N LYS A 10 -18.56 5.17 15.93
CA LYS A 10 -18.25 5.67 14.58
C LYS A 10 -16.77 5.99 14.42
N ASP A 11 -16.15 6.58 15.44
CA ASP A 11 -14.71 6.85 15.46
C ASP A 11 -13.91 5.55 15.38
N GLU A 12 -14.33 4.52 16.11
CA GLU A 12 -13.71 3.19 16.06
C GLU A 12 -13.74 2.59 14.65
N SER A 13 -14.90 2.63 13.98
CA SER A 13 -15.04 2.15 12.59
C SER A 13 -14.22 2.98 11.58
N THR A 14 -14.05 4.27 11.85
CA THR A 14 -13.31 5.19 10.99
C THR A 14 -11.80 4.99 11.15
N VAL A 15 -11.33 4.87 12.39
CA VAL A 15 -9.93 4.58 12.72
C VAL A 15 -9.50 3.25 12.13
N GLU A 16 -10.33 2.22 12.22
CA GLU A 16 -10.02 0.92 11.62
C GLU A 16 -9.90 1.03 10.09
N SER A 17 -10.83 1.73 9.43
CA SER A 17 -10.78 1.98 7.98
C SER A 17 -9.49 2.73 7.59
N MET A 18 -9.14 3.76 8.35
CA MET A 18 -7.94 4.56 8.14
C MET A 18 -6.67 3.75 8.39
N TYR A 19 -6.65 2.90 9.41
CA TYR A 19 -5.52 2.01 9.72
C TYR A 19 -5.27 1.00 8.60
N VAL A 20 -6.33 0.37 8.07
CA VAL A 20 -6.22 -0.53 6.91
C VAL A 20 -5.71 0.22 5.68
N ALA A 21 -6.21 1.44 5.42
CA ALA A 21 -5.75 2.25 4.30
C ALA A 21 -4.27 2.67 4.44
N VAL A 22 -3.86 3.20 5.59
CA VAL A 22 -2.49 3.65 5.85
C VAL A 22 -1.52 2.47 5.80
N SER A 23 -1.86 1.35 6.43
CA SER A 23 -1.01 0.15 6.39
C SER A 23 -0.87 -0.42 4.97
N ALA A 24 -1.93 -0.38 4.15
CA ALA A 24 -1.85 -0.77 2.74
C ALA A 24 -0.93 0.14 1.93
N VAL A 25 -0.97 1.46 2.16
CA VAL A 25 -0.08 2.43 1.51
C VAL A 25 1.39 2.19 1.91
N ILE A 26 1.66 1.96 3.20
CA ILE A 26 3.02 1.67 3.69
C ILE A 26 3.58 0.40 3.05
N LEU A 27 2.80 -0.69 3.01
CA LEU A 27 3.24 -1.94 2.39
C LEU A 27 3.47 -1.79 0.89
N ALA A 28 2.59 -1.07 0.18
CA ALA A 28 2.74 -0.82 -1.25
C ALA A 28 4.00 0.00 -1.55
N GLY A 29 4.25 1.05 -0.75
CA GLY A 29 5.47 1.85 -0.83
C GLY A 29 6.72 1.02 -0.57
N ALA A 30 6.71 0.16 0.46
CA ALA A 30 7.83 -0.73 0.78
C ALA A 30 8.10 -1.74 -0.35
N ALA A 31 7.05 -2.35 -0.92
CA ALA A 31 7.19 -3.27 -2.05
C ALA A 31 7.75 -2.58 -3.30
N PHE A 32 7.26 -1.38 -3.61
CA PHE A 32 7.80 -0.57 -4.70
C PHE A 32 9.26 -0.20 -4.46
N ALA A 33 9.61 0.26 -3.26
CA ALA A 33 10.98 0.59 -2.90
C ALA A 33 11.91 -0.63 -2.96
N LEU A 34 11.44 -1.82 -2.59
CA LEU A 34 12.24 -3.05 -2.68
C LEU A 34 12.55 -3.44 -4.14
N VAL A 35 11.56 -3.29 -5.03
CA VAL A 35 11.71 -3.68 -6.45
C VAL A 35 12.39 -2.59 -7.29
N ALA A 36 12.01 -1.33 -7.11
CA ALA A 36 12.52 -0.20 -7.87
C ALA A 36 13.75 0.44 -7.22
N GLY A 37 13.99 0.24 -5.92
CA GLY A 37 15.14 0.78 -5.19
C GLY A 37 16.49 0.43 -5.82
N PRO A 38 16.75 -0.84 -6.21
CA PRO A 38 17.99 -1.19 -6.90
C PRO A 38 18.19 -0.45 -8.23
N ALA A 39 17.10 -0.17 -8.96
CA ALA A 39 17.17 0.53 -10.25
C ALA A 39 17.20 2.06 -10.11
N LEU A 40 16.75 2.62 -8.98
CA LEU A 40 16.67 4.06 -8.73
C LEU A 40 17.81 4.59 -7.85
N VAL A 41 18.28 3.79 -6.89
CA VAL A 41 19.27 4.20 -5.87
C VAL A 41 20.66 3.66 -6.20
N LEU A 42 20.76 2.44 -6.71
CA LEU A 42 22.07 1.80 -6.94
C LEU A 42 22.63 2.05 -8.35
N ASP A 43 21.90 2.77 -9.21
CA ASP A 43 22.20 2.98 -10.65
C ASP A 43 22.69 1.70 -11.36
N ALA A 44 22.23 0.55 -10.86
CA ALA A 44 22.81 -0.75 -11.18
C ALA A 44 22.37 -1.26 -12.56
N VAL A 45 21.40 -0.59 -13.19
CA VAL A 45 20.77 -1.04 -14.43
C VAL A 45 20.58 0.13 -15.39
N HIS A 46 21.27 0.06 -16.53
CA HIS A 46 21.23 1.05 -17.60
C HIS A 46 20.45 0.51 -18.82
N GLY A 47 19.86 1.40 -19.62
CA GLY A 47 19.15 1.04 -20.86
C GLY A 47 17.75 0.46 -20.66
N ASP A 48 17.26 -0.34 -21.62
CA ASP A 48 15.89 -0.87 -21.64
C ASP A 48 15.52 -1.71 -20.42
N ALA A 49 16.50 -2.37 -19.79
CA ALA A 49 16.33 -3.14 -18.57
C ALA A 49 15.83 -2.26 -17.39
N ARG A 50 16.25 -0.99 -17.32
CA ARG A 50 15.75 -0.04 -16.31
C ARG A 50 14.27 0.26 -16.50
N ARG A 51 13.83 0.41 -17.76
CA ARG A 51 12.43 0.71 -18.10
C ARG A 51 11.53 -0.49 -17.77
N VAL A 52 11.97 -1.70 -18.09
CA VAL A 52 11.27 -2.94 -17.74
C VAL A 52 11.20 -3.11 -16.22
N LEU A 53 12.28 -2.88 -15.48
CA LEU A 53 12.29 -2.94 -14.02
C LEU A 53 11.34 -1.91 -13.38
N ILE A 54 11.27 -0.70 -13.91
CA ILE A 54 10.31 0.32 -13.42
C ILE A 54 8.87 -0.12 -13.72
N ILE A 55 8.59 -0.69 -14.89
CA ILE A 55 7.25 -1.20 -15.24
C ILE A 55 6.86 -2.37 -14.33
N CYS A 56 7.76 -3.34 -14.15
CA CYS A 56 7.57 -4.46 -13.24
C CYS A 56 7.42 -3.99 -11.79
N GLY A 57 8.20 -3.00 -11.35
CA GLY A 57 8.08 -2.40 -10.02
C GLY A 57 6.75 -1.68 -9.80
N LYS A 58 6.27 -0.95 -10.80
CA LYS A 58 4.92 -0.36 -10.78
C LYS A 58 3.84 -1.44 -10.75
N GLY A 59 3.97 -2.49 -11.55
CA GLY A 59 3.02 -3.60 -11.59
C GLY A 59 2.98 -4.38 -10.28
N ALA A 60 4.13 -4.67 -9.69
CA ALA A 60 4.25 -5.33 -8.40
C ALA A 60 3.69 -4.45 -7.27
N GLY A 61 4.03 -3.15 -7.25
CA GLY A 61 3.48 -2.20 -6.27
C GLY A 61 1.97 -2.07 -6.37
N ALA A 62 1.43 -1.93 -7.58
CA ALA A 62 -0.01 -1.89 -7.82
C ALA A 62 -0.70 -3.21 -7.43
N GLY A 63 -0.09 -4.36 -7.74
CA GLY A 63 -0.60 -5.68 -7.39
C GLY A 63 -0.64 -5.91 -5.88
N VAL A 64 0.42 -5.54 -5.16
CA VAL A 64 0.45 -5.61 -3.68
C VAL A 64 -0.58 -4.66 -3.07
N PHE A 65 -0.72 -3.44 -3.59
CA PHE A 65 -1.72 -2.49 -3.14
C PHE A 65 -3.15 -3.02 -3.33
N LEU A 66 -3.48 -3.54 -4.52
CA LEU A 66 -4.77 -4.13 -4.83
C LEU A 66 -5.04 -5.38 -3.97
N ALA A 67 -4.08 -6.29 -3.87
CA ALA A 67 -4.21 -7.48 -3.04
C ALA A 67 -4.43 -7.13 -1.56
N ARG A 68 -3.77 -6.09 -1.07
CA ARG A 68 -3.91 -5.66 0.33
C ARG A 68 -5.20 -4.91 0.58
N LEU A 69 -5.66 -4.09 -0.36
CA LEU A 69 -6.98 -3.47 -0.32
C LEU A 69 -8.08 -4.53 -0.31
N ILE A 70 -8.00 -5.50 -1.23
CA ILE A 70 -8.95 -6.61 -1.30
C ILE A 70 -8.91 -7.38 0.01
N SER A 71 -7.73 -7.80 0.49
CA SER A 71 -7.62 -8.57 1.74
C SER A 71 -8.10 -7.81 2.98
N GLY A 72 -7.90 -6.48 3.04
CA GLY A 72 -8.41 -5.64 4.12
C GLY A 72 -9.92 -5.49 4.07
N LEU A 73 -10.50 -5.35 2.87
CA LEU A 73 -11.94 -5.23 2.68
C LEU A 73 -12.67 -6.57 2.85
N TRP A 74 -12.04 -7.67 2.47
CA TRP A 74 -12.62 -9.03 2.54
C TRP A 74 -12.54 -9.65 3.94
N ARG A 75 -11.71 -9.09 4.83
CA ARG A 75 -11.58 -9.54 6.22
C ARG A 75 -12.48 -8.74 7.18
N ARG A 76 -13.22 -7.75 6.66
CA ARG A 76 -14.38 -7.14 7.31
C ARG A 76 -15.63 -7.96 7.03
#